data_AF-M5AIL9-F1
#
_entry.id   AF-M5AIL9-F1
#
_cell.length_a   1.000
_cell.length_b   1.000
_cell.length_c   1.000
_cell.angle_alpha   90.00
_cell.angle_beta   90.00
_cell.angle_gamma   90.00
#
_symmetry.space_group_name_H-M   'P 1'
#
loop_
_entity.id
_entity.type
_entity.pdbx_description
1 polymer ?
#
loop_
_entity_poly.entity_id
_entity_poly.type
_entity_poly.pdbx_seq_one_letter_code
_entity_poly.pdbx_strand_id
1 'polypeptide(L)'
;LPELEKAIEMEDLALNPPVANELTPQVIALDEERDRAYQALMSRVRSYAFDEDSQLRNAAARIEDVAARYGNVIRMNYDKETAAIENFLTDLKGENIRPLVTKLGVTALVDRLEKSNKAFADFFLR
;
A
#
# COMPACT_ATOMS: atom_id res chain seq x y z
N LEU A 1 -5.39 -18.18 41.59
CA LEU A 1 -4.35 -17.24 42.10
C LEU A 1 -3.93 -16.45 40.88
N PRO A 2 -4.45 -15.23 40.68
CA PRO A 2 -4.39 -14.57 39.37
C PRO A 2 -2.97 -14.33 38.85
N GLU A 3 -2.02 -14.12 39.76
CA GLU A 3 -0.61 -13.90 39.43
C GLU A 3 0.11 -15.19 39.01
N LEU A 4 -0.32 -16.34 39.52
CA LEU A 4 0.21 -17.64 39.11
C LEU A 4 -0.31 -18.04 37.73
N GLU A 5 -1.57 -17.73 37.43
CA GLU A 5 -2.17 -17.96 36.11
C GLU A 5 -1.44 -17.15 35.03
N LYS A 6 -1.14 -15.87 35.29
CA LYS A 6 -0.33 -15.04 34.38
C LYS A 6 1.09 -15.57 34.19
N ALA A 7 1.73 -16.03 35.27
CA ALA A 7 3.09 -16.56 35.19
C ALA A 7 3.13 -17.82 34.31
N ILE A 8 2.12 -18.69 34.43
CA ILE A 8 1.97 -19.89 33.61
C ILE A 8 1.73 -19.53 32.13
N GLU A 9 0.88 -18.53 31.85
CA GLU A 9 0.66 -18.06 30.46
C GLU A 9 1.93 -17.48 29.82
N MET A 10 2.72 -16.72 30.58
CA MET A 10 3.99 -16.18 30.10
C MET A 10 5.04 -17.26 29.88
N GLU A 11 5.09 -18.27 30.74
CA GLU A 11 5.97 -19.43 30.60
C GLU A 11 5.58 -20.27 29.37
N ASP A 12 4.28 -20.51 29.16
CA ASP A 12 3.78 -21.27 28.01
C ASP A 12 4.07 -20.54 26.68
N LEU A 13 3.94 -19.21 26.65
CA LEU A 13 4.34 -18.38 25.50
C LEU A 13 5.85 -18.45 25.22
N ALA A 14 6.68 -18.56 26.26
CA ALA A 14 8.13 -18.65 26.14
C ALA A 14 8.62 -20.05 25.74
N LEU A 15 7.91 -21.10 26.17
CA LEU A 15 8.24 -22.50 25.87
C LEU A 15 7.66 -22.98 24.54
N ASN A 16 6.50 -22.43 24.16
CA ASN A 16 5.84 -22.66 22.87
C ASN A 16 5.75 -21.33 22.09
N PRO A 17 6.89 -20.71 21.72
CA PRO A 17 6.82 -19.56 20.84
C PRO A 17 6.08 -19.99 19.58
N PRO A 18 5.08 -19.21 19.10
CA PRO A 18 4.34 -19.58 17.92
C PRO A 18 5.33 -19.85 16.79
N VAL A 19 5.35 -21.09 16.31
CA VAL A 19 6.16 -21.48 15.16
C VAL A 19 5.76 -20.52 14.04
N ALA A 20 6.72 -19.75 13.54
CA ALA A 20 6.53 -18.78 12.46
C ALA A 20 6.19 -19.51 11.16
N ASN A 21 4.97 -20.02 11.06
CA ASN A 21 4.35 -20.38 9.82
C ASN A 21 3.44 -19.22 9.43
N GLU A 22 3.78 -18.60 8.30
CA GLU A 22 2.82 -18.13 7.31
C GLU A 22 1.84 -17.05 7.80
N LEU A 23 2.14 -15.80 7.46
CA LEU A 23 1.20 -14.68 7.30
C LEU A 23 -0.16 -14.89 7.95
N THR A 24 -0.39 -14.27 9.11
CA THR A 24 -1.70 -14.35 9.77
C THR A 24 -2.79 -13.93 8.78
N PRO A 25 -4.03 -14.48 8.86
CA PRO A 25 -5.13 -14.08 7.98
C PRO A 25 -5.34 -12.56 7.95
N GLN A 26 -4.98 -11.86 9.02
CA GLN A 26 -5.01 -10.42 9.11
C GLN A 26 -3.95 -9.73 8.25
N VAL A 27 -2.69 -10.23 8.21
CA VAL A 27 -1.67 -9.67 7.31
C VAL A 27 -2.09 -9.86 5.85
N ILE A 28 -2.59 -11.06 5.49
CA ILE A 28 -3.09 -11.35 4.14
C ILE A 28 -4.20 -10.37 3.76
N ALA A 29 -5.18 -10.17 4.62
CA ALA A 29 -6.29 -9.26 4.34
C ALA A 29 -5.84 -7.79 4.18
N LEU A 30 -4.86 -7.35 4.97
CA LEU A 30 -4.28 -6.01 4.87
C LEU A 30 -3.48 -5.83 3.57
N ASP A 31 -2.69 -6.84 3.21
CA ASP A 31 -1.91 -6.90 1.97
C ASP A 31 -2.83 -6.83 0.74
N GLU A 32 -3.86 -7.67 0.71
CA GLU A 32 -4.84 -7.67 -0.38
C GLU A 32 -5.57 -6.32 -0.51
N GLU A 33 -5.88 -5.66 0.61
CA GLU A 33 -6.53 -4.35 0.58
C GLU A 33 -5.59 -3.25 0.06
N ARG A 34 -4.30 -3.34 0.36
CA ARG A 34 -3.27 -2.49 -0.22
C ARG A 34 -3.13 -2.73 -1.72
N ASP A 35 -3.04 -3.99 -2.14
CA ASP A 35 -2.97 -4.39 -3.55
C ASP A 35 -4.18 -3.89 -4.34
N ARG A 36 -5.39 -4.09 -3.80
CA ARG A 36 -6.63 -3.58 -4.41
C ARG A 36 -6.62 -2.06 -4.53
N ALA A 37 -6.13 -1.35 -3.52
CA ALA A 37 -6.02 0.12 -3.57
C ALA A 37 -5.05 0.59 -4.65
N TYR A 38 -3.87 -0.04 -4.75
CA TYR A 38 -2.88 0.26 -5.78
C TYR A 38 -3.44 -0.04 -7.19
N GLN A 39 -4.04 -1.20 -7.38
CA GLN A 39 -4.64 -1.58 -8.67
C GLN A 39 -5.80 -0.67 -9.06
N ALA A 40 -6.64 -0.24 -8.12
CA ALA A 40 -7.73 0.69 -8.40
C ALA A 40 -7.21 2.05 -8.89
N LEU A 41 -6.17 2.59 -8.23
CA LEU A 41 -5.50 3.82 -8.65
C LEU A 41 -4.92 3.66 -10.07
N MET A 42 -4.09 2.65 -10.28
CA MET A 42 -3.40 2.47 -11.56
C MET A 42 -4.35 2.12 -12.70
N SER A 43 -5.43 1.38 -12.44
CA SER A 43 -6.46 1.10 -13.46
C SER A 43 -7.19 2.38 -13.89
N ARG A 44 -7.53 3.26 -12.93
CA ARG A 44 -8.15 4.55 -13.25
C ARG A 44 -7.20 5.49 -13.98
N VAL A 45 -5.91 5.51 -13.62
CA VAL A 45 -4.91 6.29 -14.35
C VAL A 45 -4.80 5.77 -15.79
N ARG A 46 -4.59 4.47 -15.98
CA ARG A 46 -4.43 3.85 -17.31
C ARG A 46 -5.66 3.98 -18.21
N SER A 47 -6.87 4.05 -17.64
CA SER A 47 -8.07 4.24 -18.47
C SER A 47 -8.05 5.55 -19.25
N TYR A 48 -7.34 6.57 -18.76
CA TYR A 48 -7.19 7.83 -19.47
C TYR A 48 -6.36 7.74 -20.75
N ALA A 49 -5.63 6.64 -21.01
CA ALA A 49 -4.91 6.46 -22.28
C ALA A 49 -5.86 6.51 -23.50
N PHE A 50 -7.15 6.23 -23.29
CA PHE A 50 -8.18 6.21 -24.32
C PHE A 50 -9.11 7.43 -24.29
N ASP A 51 -8.83 8.41 -23.43
CA ASP A 51 -9.65 9.62 -23.32
C ASP A 51 -9.52 10.48 -24.59
N GLU A 52 -10.56 11.22 -24.96
CA GLU A 52 -10.56 12.12 -26.11
C GLU A 52 -9.71 13.38 -25.83
N ASP A 53 -9.65 13.83 -24.58
CA ASP A 53 -8.84 14.97 -24.17
C ASP A 53 -7.36 14.59 -24.05
N SER A 54 -6.56 15.14 -24.96
CA SER A 54 -5.10 14.98 -24.97
C SER A 54 -4.42 15.42 -23.68
N GLN A 55 -4.99 16.38 -22.94
CA GLN A 55 -4.42 16.83 -21.68
C GLN A 55 -4.63 15.80 -20.56
N LEU A 56 -5.73 15.05 -20.57
CA LEU A 56 -5.97 13.95 -19.64
C LEU A 56 -5.05 12.77 -19.95
N ARG A 57 -4.87 12.44 -21.24
CA ARG A 57 -3.87 11.45 -21.68
C ARG A 57 -2.46 11.78 -21.19
N ASN A 58 -2.02 13.03 -21.40
CA ASN A 58 -0.69 13.49 -20.99
C ASN A 58 -0.52 13.50 -19.45
N ALA A 59 -1.57 13.86 -18.71
CA ALA A 59 -1.55 13.83 -17.25
C ALA A 59 -1.40 12.39 -16.72
N ALA A 60 -2.12 11.44 -17.31
CA ALA A 60 -2.05 10.03 -16.96
C ALA A 60 -0.68 9.43 -17.28
N ALA A 61 -0.15 9.66 -18.49
CA ALA A 61 1.17 9.20 -18.89
C ALA A 61 2.26 9.64 -17.90
N ARG A 62 2.20 10.89 -17.44
CA ARG A 62 3.16 11.43 -16.47
C ARG A 62 3.03 10.80 -15.07
N ILE A 63 1.84 10.37 -14.66
CA ILE A 63 1.67 9.57 -13.43
C ILE A 63 2.20 8.15 -13.61
N GLU A 64 2.00 7.55 -14.79
CA GLU A 64 2.58 6.23 -15.11
C GLU A 64 4.12 6.26 -15.13
N ASP A 65 4.73 7.32 -15.66
CA ASP A 65 6.19 7.53 -15.60
C ASP A 65 6.69 7.59 -14.15
N VAL A 66 5.94 8.26 -13.27
CA VAL A 66 6.24 8.29 -11.84
C VAL A 66 6.16 6.89 -11.24
N ALA A 67 5.10 6.13 -11.54
CA ALA A 67 4.92 4.77 -11.04
C ALA A 67 6.01 3.81 -11.56
N ALA A 68 6.48 3.98 -12.80
CA ALA A 68 7.49 3.11 -13.41
C ALA A 68 8.84 3.13 -12.66
N ARG A 69 9.17 4.21 -11.95
CA ARG A 69 10.37 4.31 -11.10
C ARG A 69 10.38 3.34 -9.92
N TYR A 70 9.20 2.85 -9.53
CA TYR A 70 9.01 1.95 -8.40
C TYR A 70 8.88 0.48 -8.81
N GLY A 71 8.91 0.16 -10.10
CA GLY A 71 8.82 -1.22 -10.60
C GLY A 71 7.49 -1.92 -10.28
N ASN A 72 7.52 -3.25 -10.21
CA ASN A 72 6.33 -4.05 -9.93
C ASN A 72 6.11 -4.20 -8.42
N VAL A 73 5.53 -3.17 -7.79
CA VAL A 73 5.38 -3.07 -6.32
C VAL A 73 4.67 -4.27 -5.71
N ILE A 74 3.59 -4.78 -6.33
CA ILE A 74 2.79 -5.91 -5.82
C ILE A 74 3.51 -7.28 -5.86
N ARG A 75 4.71 -7.34 -6.45
CA ARG A 75 5.55 -8.55 -6.46
C ARG A 75 6.77 -8.41 -5.56
N MET A 76 6.90 -7.28 -4.86
CA MET A 76 7.98 -7.07 -3.92
C MET A 76 7.70 -7.84 -2.63
N ASN A 77 8.74 -7.99 -1.81
CA ASN A 77 8.49 -8.38 -0.42
C ASN A 77 7.88 -7.20 0.34
N TYR A 78 7.24 -7.48 1.47
CA TYR A 78 6.43 -6.50 2.19
C TYR A 78 7.16 -5.23 2.62
N ASP A 79 8.41 -5.34 3.06
CA ASP A 79 9.21 -4.16 3.43
C ASP A 79 9.45 -3.25 2.21
N LYS A 80 9.87 -3.85 1.10
CA LYS A 80 10.16 -3.12 -0.14
C LYS A 80 8.90 -2.55 -0.78
N GLU A 81 7.81 -3.31 -0.78
CA GLU A 81 6.52 -2.84 -1.27
C GLU A 81 6.05 -1.62 -0.48
N THR A 82 6.10 -1.71 0.86
CA THR A 82 5.69 -0.61 1.74
C THR A 82 6.52 0.64 1.46
N ALA A 83 7.85 0.53 1.43
CA ALA A 83 8.73 1.64 1.14
C ALA A 83 8.54 2.20 -0.29
N ALA A 84 8.30 1.34 -1.28
CA ALA A 84 8.03 1.76 -2.65
C ALA A 84 6.72 2.55 -2.74
N ILE A 85 5.66 2.10 -2.08
CA ILE A 85 4.36 2.79 -2.04
C ILE A 85 4.46 4.11 -1.27
N GLU A 86 5.21 4.19 -0.17
CA GLU A 86 5.42 5.45 0.55
C GLU A 86 6.12 6.51 -0.31
N ASN A 87 7.18 6.12 -1.03
CA ASN A 87 7.89 7.02 -1.93
C ASN A 87 7.02 7.42 -3.13
N PHE A 88 6.25 6.47 -3.69
CA PHE A 88 5.29 6.74 -4.75
C PHE A 88 4.24 7.76 -4.30
N LEU A 89 3.64 7.58 -3.13
CA LEU A 89 2.67 8.53 -2.56
C LEU A 89 3.28 9.90 -2.31
N THR A 90 4.53 9.95 -1.85
CA THR A 90 5.29 11.20 -1.69
C THR A 90 5.41 11.95 -3.01
N ASP A 91 5.79 11.25 -4.08
CA ASP A 91 5.88 11.85 -5.41
C ASP A 91 4.53 12.31 -5.96
N LEU A 92 3.46 11.52 -5.79
CA LEU A 92 2.10 11.90 -6.22
C LEU A 92 1.60 13.17 -5.51
N LYS A 93 2.02 13.38 -4.27
CA LYS A 93 1.68 14.56 -3.46
C LYS A 93 2.62 15.75 -3.70
N GLY A 94 3.73 15.54 -4.39
CA GLY A 94 4.67 16.59 -4.77
C GLY A 94 4.02 17.63 -5.69
N GLU A 95 4.49 18.87 -5.59
CA GLU A 95 3.91 20.04 -6.27
C GLU A 95 3.76 19.87 -7.80
N ASN A 96 4.66 19.08 -8.41
CA ASN A 96 4.68 18.83 -9.85
C ASN A 96 3.64 17.81 -10.32
N ILE A 97 3.18 16.90 -9.45
CA ILE A 97 2.32 15.77 -9.82
C ILE A 97 0.93 15.91 -9.21
N ARG A 98 0.82 16.48 -8.01
CA ARG A 98 -0.45 16.71 -7.32
C ARG A 98 -1.52 17.40 -8.19
N PRO A 99 -1.21 18.43 -9.00
CA PRO A 99 -2.21 19.01 -9.91
C PRO A 99 -2.74 18.02 -10.94
N LEU A 100 -1.93 17.07 -11.40
CA LEU A 100 -2.34 16.01 -12.33
C LEU A 100 -3.25 14.99 -11.64
N VAL A 101 -2.94 14.62 -10.41
CA VAL A 101 -3.80 13.77 -9.55
C VAL A 101 -5.19 14.40 -9.39
N THR A 102 -5.24 15.72 -9.13
CA THR A 102 -6.50 16.47 -9.07
C THR A 102 -7.20 16.52 -10.43
N LYS A 103 -6.47 16.79 -11.52
CA LYS A 103 -7.01 16.86 -12.87
C LYS A 103 -7.67 15.55 -13.31
N LEU A 104 -7.08 14.41 -12.97
CA LEU A 104 -7.65 13.08 -13.26
C LEU A 104 -8.74 12.65 -12.28
N GLY A 105 -9.05 13.46 -11.25
CA GLY A 105 -10.05 13.11 -10.25
C GLY A 105 -9.71 11.85 -9.42
N VAL A 106 -8.43 11.53 -9.25
CA VAL A 106 -7.98 10.30 -8.57
C VAL A 106 -7.51 10.53 -7.13
N THR A 107 -7.70 11.73 -6.57
CA THR A 107 -7.29 12.09 -5.20
C THR A 107 -7.76 11.07 -4.16
N ALA A 108 -9.04 10.68 -4.19
CA ALA A 108 -9.59 9.71 -3.23
C ALA A 108 -8.94 8.30 -3.36
N LEU A 109 -8.44 7.93 -4.54
CA LEU A 109 -7.72 6.67 -4.74
C LEU A 109 -6.29 6.74 -4.18
N VAL A 110 -5.64 7.90 -4.28
CA VAL A 110 -4.34 8.17 -3.62
C VAL A 110 -4.48 8.09 -2.10
N ASP A 111 -5.51 8.73 -1.55
CA ASP A 111 -5.78 8.70 -0.10
C ASP A 111 -6.11 7.28 0.40
N ARG A 112 -6.84 6.49 -0.41
CA ARG A 112 -7.11 5.08 -0.09
C ARG A 112 -5.82 4.26 -0.06
N LEU A 113 -4.94 4.42 -1.06
CA LEU A 113 -3.66 3.71 -1.10
C LEU A 113 -2.78 4.06 0.10
N GLU A 114 -2.71 5.33 0.46
CA GLU A 114 -1.98 5.78 1.66
C GLU A 114 -2.54 5.12 2.92
N LYS A 115 -3.87 5.15 3.09
CA LYS A 115 -4.52 4.55 4.26
C LYS A 115 -4.24 3.05 4.35
N SER A 116 -4.36 2.31 3.24
CA SER A 116 -4.13 0.87 3.22
C SER A 116 -2.66 0.51 3.48
N ASN A 117 -1.72 1.25 2.86
CA ASN A 117 -0.30 1.02 3.08
C ASN A 117 0.10 1.30 4.53
N LYS A 118 -0.42 2.38 5.13
CA LYS A 118 -0.22 2.69 6.54
C LYS A 118 -0.80 1.61 7.45
N ALA A 119 -2.00 1.11 7.17
CA ALA A 119 -2.62 0.05 7.97
C ALA A 119 -1.79 -1.25 7.93
N PHE A 120 -1.26 -1.61 6.76
CA PHE A 120 -0.33 -2.74 6.63
C PHE A 120 0.95 -2.50 7.45
N ALA A 121 1.62 -1.36 7.25
CA ALA A 121 2.87 -1.02 7.93
C ALA A 121 2.71 -1.00 9.45
N ASP A 122 1.62 -0.41 9.95
CA ASP A 122 1.33 -0.31 11.38
C ASP A 122 1.10 -1.70 12.02
N PHE A 123 0.69 -2.72 11.25
CA PHE A 123 0.44 -4.07 11.74
C PHE A 123 1.63 -5.03 11.58
N PHE A 124 2.32 -4.97 10.43
CA PHE A 124 3.33 -5.97 10.05
C PHE A 124 4.77 -5.52 10.30
N LEU A 125 5.05 -4.22 10.25
CA LEU A 125 6.42 -3.68 10.36
C LEU A 125 6.78 -3.12 11.74
N ARG A 126 5.85 -3.22 12.70
CA ARG A 126 6.02 -2.75 14.07
C ARG A 126 6.31 -3.87 15.05
#